data_AF-A0A2V6X005-F1
#
_entry.id   AF-A0A2V6X005-F1
#
_cell.length_a   1.000
_cell.length_b   1.000
_cell.length_c   1.000
_cell.angle_alpha   90.00
_cell.angle_beta   90.00
_cell.angle_gamma   90.00
#
_symmetry.space_group_name_H-M   'P 1'
#
loop_
_entity.id
_entity.type
_entity.pdbx_description
1 polymer ?
#
loop_
_entity_poly.entity_id
_entity_poly.type
_entity_poly.pdbx_seq_one_letter_code
_entity_poly.pdbx_strand_id
1 'polypeptide(L)'
;MTRVKICGITNLDDAMLAVDAGADAVGFIFVENTPRFVTPEKVAPIVRALPPFVTPVGIFWDHPMGHVKAVAEACGLRALQFHGDEKPEDLEGYALPVIKTIKVPPPSGELEGHRPWMSTMKFLHYRKHAAAILLDSAARWSEGEPRQPIEWNMARDLTGQRWRIILAAGLTPENVARAVATARPYGVDVVSGVEAEPGRMRLPDARGHFGRFGGRFVPETLMAPLIELEKAYLAARRDRTFQARFALLLADYAGRPTPLYFAARLTEHCGGARIWLKREDLCHTGAHKINNVLGQALLAARMKKHRVIAETGAGQHGVATATAAALL
;
A
#
# COMPACT_ATOMS: atom_id res chain seq x y z
N MET A 1 -12.10 -13.38 9.09
CA MET A 1 -10.88 -13.08 8.31
C MET A 1 -10.06 -12.08 9.10
N THR A 2 -8.77 -12.34 9.29
CA THR A 2 -7.85 -11.45 10.03
C THR A 2 -7.42 -10.29 9.14
N ARG A 3 -7.40 -9.07 9.67
CA ARG A 3 -7.00 -7.86 8.96
C ARG A 3 -5.48 -7.74 8.85
N VAL A 4 -4.95 -7.10 7.81
CA VAL A 4 -3.51 -6.91 7.60
C VAL A 4 -3.16 -5.43 7.53
N LYS A 5 -2.24 -4.99 8.39
CA LYS A 5 -1.62 -3.68 8.34
C LYS A 5 -0.15 -3.81 7.93
N ILE A 6 0.26 -3.08 6.90
CA ILE A 6 1.68 -2.92 6.55
C ILE A 6 2.15 -1.56 7.04
N CYS A 7 3.14 -1.54 7.91
CA CYS A 7 3.59 -0.35 8.63
C CYS A 7 5.01 0.06 8.20
N GLY A 8 5.34 1.34 8.35
CA GLY A 8 6.63 1.89 7.92
C GLY A 8 6.70 2.27 6.44
N ILE A 9 5.56 2.58 5.82
CA ILE A 9 5.51 3.03 4.42
C ILE A 9 6.21 4.37 4.27
N THR A 10 7.15 4.44 3.32
CA THR A 10 7.89 5.67 3.04
C THR A 10 7.66 6.25 1.65
N ASN A 11 7.02 5.53 0.74
CA ASN A 11 6.86 5.93 -0.66
C ASN A 11 5.58 5.34 -1.28
N LEU A 12 5.17 5.91 -2.43
CA LEU A 12 3.92 5.53 -3.10
C LEU A 12 3.95 4.10 -3.65
N ASP A 13 5.06 3.68 -4.23
CA ASP A 13 5.17 2.36 -4.87
C ASP A 13 4.96 1.24 -3.84
N ASP A 14 5.59 1.34 -2.68
CA ASP A 14 5.40 0.38 -1.58
C ASP A 14 3.99 0.43 -0.98
N ALA A 15 3.38 1.63 -0.92
CA ALA A 15 2.00 1.78 -0.49
C ALA A 15 1.03 1.03 -1.43
N MET A 16 1.23 1.19 -2.74
CA MET A 16 0.41 0.52 -3.75
C MET A 16 0.69 -0.98 -3.81
N LEU A 17 1.94 -1.41 -3.62
CA LEU A 17 2.28 -2.82 -3.50
C LEU A 17 1.54 -3.48 -2.33
N ALA A 18 1.48 -2.82 -1.17
CA ALA A 18 0.72 -3.31 -0.02
C ALA A 18 -0.78 -3.42 -0.33
N VAL A 19 -1.34 -2.39 -0.98
CA VAL A 19 -2.74 -2.34 -1.40
C VAL A 19 -3.06 -3.50 -2.34
N ASP A 20 -2.26 -3.69 -3.38
CA ASP A 20 -2.47 -4.73 -4.41
C ASP A 20 -2.31 -6.14 -3.83
N ALA A 21 -1.46 -6.28 -2.80
CA ALA A 21 -1.33 -7.52 -2.03
C ALA A 21 -2.49 -7.77 -1.03
N GLY A 22 -3.42 -6.83 -0.89
CA GLY A 22 -4.63 -6.97 -0.08
C GLY A 22 -4.51 -6.43 1.35
N ALA A 23 -3.60 -5.49 1.63
CA ALA A 23 -3.53 -4.84 2.94
C ALA A 23 -4.80 -4.02 3.23
N ASP A 24 -5.34 -4.15 4.44
CA ASP A 24 -6.49 -3.36 4.93
C ASP A 24 -6.07 -1.96 5.40
N ALA A 25 -4.81 -1.81 5.78
CA ALA A 25 -4.26 -0.57 6.32
C ALA A 25 -2.78 -0.40 5.97
N VAL A 26 -2.37 0.85 5.82
CA VAL A 26 -0.97 1.25 5.64
C VAL A 26 -0.55 2.24 6.73
N GLY A 27 0.63 2.04 7.30
CA GLY A 27 1.14 2.82 8.43
C GLY A 27 2.28 3.76 8.07
N PHE A 28 2.18 5.02 8.48
CA PHE A 28 3.17 6.08 8.28
C PHE A 28 3.77 6.53 9.63
N ILE A 29 5.10 6.51 9.75
CA ILE A 29 5.78 6.78 11.03
C ILE A 29 6.22 8.25 11.08
N PHE A 30 5.57 9.04 11.94
CA PHE A 30 5.87 10.46 12.17
C PHE A 30 6.79 10.66 13.37
N VAL A 31 7.68 9.70 13.63
CA VAL A 31 8.63 9.74 14.74
C VAL A 31 10.03 9.96 14.17
N GLU A 32 10.58 11.13 14.48
CA GLU A 32 11.90 11.55 14.03
C GLU A 32 12.99 10.57 14.48
N ASN A 33 14.13 10.58 13.78
CA ASN A 33 15.29 9.71 14.04
C ASN A 33 15.02 8.21 13.91
N THR A 34 13.88 7.82 13.33
CA THR A 34 13.64 6.44 12.90
C THR A 34 13.99 6.30 11.41
N PRO A 35 14.50 5.15 10.96
CA PRO A 35 14.83 4.94 9.54
C PRO A 35 13.60 4.92 8.62
N ARG A 36 12.40 4.95 9.19
CA ARG A 36 11.10 4.90 8.49
C ARG A 36 10.31 6.20 8.68
N PHE A 37 10.97 7.25 9.16
CA PHE A 37 10.37 8.56 9.37
C PHE A 37 9.85 9.15 8.05
N VAL A 38 8.68 9.77 8.10
CA VAL A 38 8.06 10.50 6.99
C VAL A 38 7.47 11.82 7.48
N THR A 39 7.37 12.79 6.56
CA THR A 39 6.75 14.10 6.84
C THR A 39 5.35 14.19 6.22
N PRO A 40 4.49 15.11 6.70
CA PRO A 40 3.15 15.30 6.14
C PRO A 40 3.13 15.59 4.65
N GLU A 41 4.09 16.36 4.15
CA GLU A 41 4.22 16.73 2.73
C GLU A 41 4.45 15.50 1.86
N LYS A 42 5.19 14.51 2.39
CA LYS A 42 5.45 13.25 1.71
C LYS A 42 4.24 12.31 1.76
N VAL A 43 3.52 12.29 2.88
CA VAL A 43 2.42 11.34 3.12
C VAL A 43 1.12 11.77 2.45
N ALA A 44 0.77 13.06 2.47
CA ALA A 44 -0.51 13.54 1.95
C ALA A 44 -0.79 13.13 0.48
N PRO A 45 0.18 13.20 -0.45
CA PRO A 45 0.00 12.69 -1.82
C PRO A 45 -0.22 11.17 -1.87
N ILE A 46 0.47 10.40 -1.02
CA ILE A 46 0.32 8.94 -0.96
C ILE A 46 -1.10 8.60 -0.50
N VAL A 47 -1.55 9.23 0.58
CA VAL A 47 -2.89 8.99 1.14
C VAL A 47 -3.99 9.33 0.13
N ARG A 48 -3.85 10.41 -0.65
CA ARG A 48 -4.79 10.75 -1.73
C ARG A 48 -4.86 9.71 -2.85
N ALA A 49 -3.79 8.95 -3.07
CA ALA A 49 -3.74 7.91 -4.10
C ALA A 49 -4.28 6.56 -3.60
N LEU A 50 -4.42 6.35 -2.29
CA LEU A 50 -4.94 5.10 -1.73
C LEU A 50 -6.40 4.87 -2.15
N PRO A 51 -6.80 3.62 -2.40
CA PRO A 51 -8.20 3.29 -2.63
C PRO A 51 -9.05 3.53 -1.36
N PRO A 52 -10.37 3.71 -1.52
CA PRO A 52 -11.24 4.15 -0.42
C PRO A 52 -11.27 3.19 0.78
N PHE A 53 -11.01 1.90 0.58
CA PHE A 53 -11.14 0.88 1.63
C PHE A 53 -9.82 0.49 2.31
N VAL A 54 -8.73 1.19 2.04
CA VAL A 54 -7.44 1.00 2.73
C VAL A 54 -7.22 2.14 3.72
N THR A 55 -7.02 1.82 4.99
CA THR A 55 -6.94 2.82 6.06
C THR A 55 -5.52 3.37 6.22
N PRO A 56 -5.27 4.67 6.00
CA PRO A 56 -4.00 5.32 6.35
C PRO A 56 -3.93 5.55 7.86
N VAL A 57 -2.91 4.97 8.50
CA VAL A 57 -2.68 5.05 9.95
C VAL A 57 -1.43 5.88 10.22
N GLY A 58 -1.52 6.89 11.09
CA GLY A 58 -0.35 7.63 11.57
C GLY A 58 0.20 7.04 12.85
N ILE A 59 1.52 6.85 12.91
CA ILE A 59 2.20 6.33 14.09
C ILE A 59 2.95 7.47 14.78
N PHE A 60 2.71 7.62 16.08
CA PHE A 60 3.27 8.66 16.94
C PHE A 60 3.90 8.05 18.20
N TRP A 61 4.80 8.79 18.83
CA TRP A 61 5.47 8.41 20.07
C TRP A 61 5.55 9.61 21.01
N ASP A 62 4.68 9.68 22.01
CA ASP A 62 4.63 10.74 23.03
C ASP A 62 4.58 12.17 22.46
N HIS A 63 4.02 12.32 21.25
CA HIS A 63 3.88 13.64 20.62
C HIS A 63 2.72 14.43 21.25
N PRO A 64 2.83 15.76 21.39
CA PRO A 64 1.73 16.59 21.88
C PRO A 64 0.48 16.47 21.02
N MET A 65 -0.71 16.49 21.64
CA MET A 65 -2.00 16.34 20.94
C MET A 65 -2.17 17.32 19.76
N GLY A 66 -1.76 18.58 19.93
CA GLY A 66 -1.84 19.58 18.86
C GLY A 66 -1.04 19.19 17.62
N HIS A 67 0.16 18.63 17.82
CA HIS A 67 0.99 18.12 16.73
C HIS A 67 0.33 16.93 16.03
N VAL A 68 -0.17 15.95 16.80
CA VAL A 68 -0.85 14.76 16.25
C VAL A 68 -2.06 15.15 15.41
N LYS A 69 -2.90 16.08 15.90
CA LYS A 69 -4.07 16.58 15.19
C LYS A 69 -3.69 17.28 13.88
N ALA A 70 -2.69 18.16 13.92
CA ALA A 70 -2.21 18.86 12.72
C ALA A 70 -1.68 17.89 11.65
N VAL A 71 -0.88 16.88 12.05
CA VAL A 71 -0.37 15.85 11.13
C VAL A 71 -1.51 15.02 10.56
N ALA A 72 -2.47 14.61 11.41
CA ALA A 72 -3.61 13.79 10.98
C ALA A 72 -4.46 14.50 9.91
N GLU A 73 -4.75 15.77 10.13
CA GLU A 73 -5.49 16.61 9.19
C GLU A 73 -4.72 16.83 7.89
N ALA A 74 -3.46 17.27 7.98
CA ALA A 74 -2.63 17.56 6.81
C ALA A 74 -2.45 16.35 5.88
N CYS A 75 -2.36 15.14 6.46
CA CYS A 75 -2.18 13.91 5.70
C CYS A 75 -3.49 13.25 5.26
N GLY A 76 -4.63 13.60 5.84
CA GLY A 76 -5.89 12.88 5.65
C GLY A 76 -5.89 11.49 6.28
N LEU A 77 -5.28 11.33 7.47
CA LEU A 77 -5.24 10.05 8.19
C LEU A 77 -6.64 9.63 8.65
N ARG A 78 -6.83 8.32 8.79
CA ARG A 78 -8.12 7.73 9.21
C ARG A 78 -8.04 6.88 10.48
N ALA A 79 -6.85 6.68 11.01
CA ALA A 79 -6.62 6.13 12.34
C ALA A 79 -5.29 6.65 12.91
N LEU A 80 -5.17 6.63 14.23
CA LEU A 80 -3.97 7.05 14.95
C LEU A 80 -3.42 5.87 15.75
N GLN A 81 -2.11 5.69 15.78
CA GLN A 81 -1.45 4.63 16.53
C GLN A 81 -0.37 5.24 17.42
N PHE A 82 -0.48 5.01 18.73
CA PHE A 82 0.41 5.54 19.74
C PHE A 82 1.35 4.45 20.26
N HIS A 83 2.65 4.69 20.18
CA HIS A 83 3.69 3.71 20.46
C HIS A 83 4.46 3.95 21.76
N GLY A 84 4.35 5.15 22.32
CA GLY A 84 5.09 5.57 23.51
C GLY A 84 4.43 5.14 24.81
N ASP A 85 4.64 5.96 25.83
CA ASP A 85 4.16 5.76 27.19
C ASP A 85 2.85 6.52 27.47
N GLU A 86 2.13 6.94 26.42
CA GLU A 86 0.86 7.66 26.50
C GLU A 86 -0.14 6.91 27.39
N LYS A 87 -0.71 7.61 28.37
CA LYS A 87 -1.68 7.11 29.34
C LYS A 87 -3.09 7.06 28.72
N PRO A 88 -4.06 6.36 29.34
CA PRO A 88 -5.43 6.29 28.81
C PRO A 88 -6.07 7.65 28.54
N GLU A 89 -5.82 8.64 29.40
CA GLU A 89 -6.36 9.99 29.28
C GLU A 89 -5.74 10.76 28.09
N ASP A 90 -4.47 10.47 27.76
CA ASP A 90 -3.77 11.08 26.62
C ASP A 90 -4.34 10.64 25.26
N LEU A 91 -5.12 9.54 25.25
CA LEU A 91 -5.76 8.98 24.05
C LEU A 91 -7.17 9.52 23.82
N GLU A 92 -7.68 10.35 24.72
CA GLU A 92 -9.00 10.98 24.58
C GLU A 92 -8.95 12.24 23.70
N GLY A 93 -10.12 12.68 23.21
CA GLY A 93 -10.23 13.95 22.49
C GLY A 93 -9.76 13.93 21.02
N TYR A 94 -9.43 12.76 20.47
CA TYR A 94 -9.24 12.56 19.03
C TYR A 94 -10.55 12.13 18.36
N ALA A 95 -10.83 12.68 17.18
CA ALA A 95 -12.00 12.28 16.37
C ALA A 95 -11.79 10.96 15.61
N LEU A 96 -10.53 10.54 15.45
CA LEU A 96 -10.15 9.33 14.72
C LEU A 96 -10.01 8.14 15.67
N PRO A 97 -10.28 6.91 15.20
CA PRO A 97 -10.06 5.71 16.01
C PRO A 97 -8.59 5.58 16.40
N VAL A 98 -8.36 5.30 17.68
CA VAL A 98 -7.03 5.18 18.28
C VAL A 98 -6.64 3.71 18.45
N ILE A 99 -5.41 3.37 18.07
CA ILE A 99 -4.73 2.12 18.34
C ILE A 99 -3.66 2.42 19.38
N LYS A 100 -3.67 1.73 20.52
CA LYS A 100 -2.58 1.84 21.51
C LYS A 100 -1.68 0.63 21.38
N THR A 101 -0.39 0.85 21.16
CA THR A 101 0.61 -0.20 21.26
C THR A 101 0.95 -0.44 22.72
N ILE A 102 0.97 -1.71 23.11
CA ILE A 102 1.49 -2.14 24.39
C ILE A 102 2.70 -3.05 24.16
N LYS A 103 3.78 -2.72 24.85
CA LYS A 103 5.04 -3.44 24.82
C LYS A 103 4.98 -4.67 25.71
N VAL A 104 5.28 -5.81 25.13
CA VAL A 104 5.24 -7.12 25.79
C VAL A 104 6.67 -7.64 25.92
N PRO A 105 7.08 -8.17 27.09
CA PRO A 105 8.38 -8.79 27.25
C PRO A 105 8.54 -10.01 26.30
N PRO A 106 9.78 -10.37 25.94
CA PRO A 106 10.02 -11.56 25.12
C PRO A 106 9.57 -12.85 25.83
N PRO A 107 9.35 -13.94 25.09
CA PRO A 107 8.97 -15.23 25.65
C PRO A 107 9.92 -15.70 26.75
N SER A 108 9.43 -16.43 27.76
CA SER A 108 10.33 -17.17 28.70
C SER A 108 10.82 -18.50 28.13
N GLY A 109 10.25 -18.93 27.01
CA GLY A 109 10.50 -20.23 26.40
C GLY A 109 9.93 -20.24 24.99
N GLU A 110 9.00 -21.15 24.70
CA GLU A 110 8.37 -21.30 23.39
C GLU A 110 7.40 -20.13 23.07
N LEU A 111 7.19 -19.86 21.77
CA LEU A 111 6.22 -18.87 21.30
C LEU A 111 4.78 -19.23 21.69
N GLU A 112 4.53 -20.52 21.94
CA GLU A 112 3.29 -21.10 22.42
C GLU A 112 3.28 -21.36 23.95
N GLY A 113 4.18 -20.73 24.72
CA GLY A 113 4.21 -20.82 26.18
C GLY A 113 3.02 -20.17 26.91
N HIS A 114 2.96 -20.33 28.23
CA HIS A 114 2.01 -19.67 29.14
C HIS A 114 2.76 -19.03 30.31
N ARG A 115 3.12 -17.73 30.23
CA ARG A 115 3.56 -16.96 31.41
C ARG A 115 2.38 -16.55 32.31
N PRO A 116 2.57 -16.45 33.64
CA PRO A 116 1.56 -15.94 34.56
C PRO A 116 1.25 -14.43 34.35
N TRP A 117 0.11 -14.17 33.71
CA TRP A 117 -0.94 -13.13 33.85
C TRP A 117 -0.76 -11.82 34.66
N MET A 118 0.24 -11.61 35.52
CA MET A 118 0.18 -10.58 36.57
C MET A 118 0.13 -9.10 36.11
N SER A 119 0.33 -8.78 34.82
CA SER A 119 0.22 -7.39 34.32
C SER A 119 -1.04 -7.06 33.52
N THR A 120 -1.98 -8.00 33.34
CA THR A 120 -3.17 -7.80 32.47
C THR A 120 -4.11 -6.69 32.95
N MET A 121 -4.00 -6.27 34.23
CA MET A 121 -4.74 -5.12 34.75
C MET A 121 -4.36 -3.79 34.06
N LYS A 122 -3.11 -3.60 33.62
CA LYS A 122 -2.72 -2.34 32.95
C LYS A 122 -3.43 -2.15 31.61
N PHE A 123 -3.73 -3.23 30.89
CA PHE A 123 -4.40 -3.17 29.60
C PHE A 123 -5.86 -2.75 29.74
N LEU A 124 -6.57 -3.27 30.75
CA LEU A 124 -8.00 -3.04 31.01
C LEU A 124 -8.37 -1.55 30.99
N HIS A 125 -7.49 -0.69 31.48
CA HIS A 125 -7.68 0.75 31.49
C HIS A 125 -7.84 1.32 30.07
N TYR A 126 -7.04 0.86 29.10
CA TYR A 126 -7.11 1.34 27.72
C TYR A 126 -8.35 0.91 26.94
N ARG A 127 -9.13 -0.07 27.43
CA ARG A 127 -10.30 -0.61 26.72
C ARG A 127 -11.33 0.46 26.35
N LYS A 128 -11.47 1.51 27.17
CA LYS A 128 -12.43 2.59 26.95
C LYS A 128 -11.88 3.71 26.07
N HIS A 129 -10.56 3.75 25.85
CA HIS A 129 -9.88 4.87 25.18
C HIS A 129 -9.27 4.47 23.83
N ALA A 130 -9.02 3.17 23.59
CA ALA A 130 -8.48 2.65 22.35
C ALA A 130 -9.49 1.74 21.62
N ALA A 131 -9.62 1.94 20.31
CA ALA A 131 -10.45 1.12 19.44
C ALA A 131 -9.86 -0.28 19.19
N ALA A 132 -8.53 -0.40 19.28
CA ALA A 132 -7.77 -1.64 19.21
C ALA A 132 -6.47 -1.54 20.03
N ILE A 133 -5.96 -2.69 20.47
CA ILE A 133 -4.65 -2.79 21.13
C ILE A 133 -3.69 -3.51 20.19
N LEU A 134 -2.54 -2.92 19.96
CA LEU A 134 -1.45 -3.57 19.24
C LEU A 134 -0.44 -4.13 20.23
N LEU A 135 -0.11 -5.42 20.12
CA LEU A 135 0.89 -6.05 20.96
C LEU A 135 2.21 -6.13 20.20
N ASP A 136 3.24 -5.48 20.72
CA ASP A 136 4.58 -5.40 20.11
C ASP A 136 5.66 -5.83 21.12
N SER A 137 6.83 -6.23 20.63
CA SER A 137 7.96 -6.61 21.49
C SER A 137 8.51 -5.39 22.22
N ALA A 138 8.99 -5.57 23.45
CA ALA A 138 9.59 -4.52 24.27
C ALA A 138 10.90 -3.92 23.72
N ALA A 139 11.51 -4.52 22.68
CA ALA A 139 12.67 -3.94 22.01
C ALA A 139 12.37 -2.52 21.46
N ARG A 140 13.23 -1.56 21.78
CA ARG A 140 13.13 -0.18 21.29
C ARG A 140 13.53 -0.11 19.82
N TRP A 141 12.93 0.82 19.07
CA TRP A 141 13.24 1.05 17.65
C TRP A 141 14.70 1.50 17.39
N SER A 142 15.41 1.93 18.43
CA SER A 142 16.77 2.45 18.39
C SER A 142 17.86 1.40 18.26
N GLU A 143 17.53 0.11 18.35
CA GLU A 143 18.50 -0.97 18.31
C GLU A 143 18.19 -1.80 17.08
N GLY A 144 19.14 -1.89 16.13
CA GLY A 144 19.04 -2.68 14.90
C GLY A 144 18.91 -4.20 15.12
N GLU A 145 18.44 -4.61 16.29
CA GLU A 145 18.20 -5.98 16.68
C GLU A 145 16.91 -6.52 16.03
N PRO A 146 16.91 -7.77 15.53
CA PRO A 146 15.71 -8.40 15.01
C PRO A 146 14.62 -8.44 16.08
N ARG A 147 13.41 -7.93 15.76
CA ARG A 147 12.27 -8.05 16.68
C ARG A 147 11.90 -9.52 16.83
N GLN A 148 12.04 -10.04 18.04
CA GLN A 148 11.58 -11.38 18.37
C GLN A 148 10.04 -11.39 18.46
N PRO A 149 9.37 -12.45 17.98
CA PRO A 149 7.94 -12.59 18.17
C PRO A 149 7.58 -12.65 19.66
N ILE A 150 6.38 -12.16 20.00
CA ILE A 150 5.82 -12.28 21.35
C ILE A 150 5.12 -13.62 21.54
N GLU A 151 4.85 -14.03 22.78
CA GLU A 151 4.06 -15.25 23.07
C GLU A 151 2.62 -15.11 22.53
N TRP A 152 2.23 -15.98 21.59
CA TRP A 152 0.95 -15.87 20.88
C TRP A 152 -0.25 -16.33 21.70
N ASN A 153 -0.06 -17.24 22.65
CA ASN A 153 -1.14 -17.68 23.55
C ASN A 153 -1.62 -16.55 24.46
N MET A 154 -0.75 -15.63 24.86
CA MET A 154 -1.16 -14.43 25.59
C MET A 154 -2.10 -13.55 24.75
N ALA A 155 -1.82 -13.39 23.44
CA ALA A 155 -2.71 -12.68 22.53
C ALA A 155 -4.06 -13.39 22.33
N ARG A 156 -4.08 -14.73 22.35
CA ARG A 156 -5.31 -15.54 22.30
C ARG A 156 -6.21 -15.27 23.50
N ASP A 157 -5.65 -15.23 24.71
CA ASP A 157 -6.41 -15.02 25.94
C ASP A 157 -7.09 -13.64 25.95
N LEU A 158 -6.39 -12.61 25.47
CA LEU A 158 -6.95 -11.26 25.32
C LEU A 158 -8.05 -11.20 24.25
N THR A 159 -7.84 -11.89 23.12
CA THR A 159 -8.84 -11.99 22.06
C THR A 159 -10.13 -12.67 22.56
N GLY A 160 -10.01 -13.71 23.39
CA GLY A 160 -11.14 -14.40 24.03
C GLY A 160 -12.03 -13.49 24.88
N GLN A 161 -11.48 -12.38 25.39
CA GLN A 161 -12.22 -11.36 26.14
C GLN A 161 -12.90 -10.31 25.24
N ARG A 162 -13.03 -10.58 23.93
CA ARG A 162 -13.59 -9.72 22.87
C ARG A 162 -12.80 -8.43 22.61
N TRP A 163 -11.49 -8.44 22.84
CA TRP A 163 -10.64 -7.31 22.48
C TRP A 163 -10.26 -7.35 21.00
N ARG A 164 -10.19 -6.18 20.35
CA ARG A 164 -9.60 -6.06 19.01
C ARG A 164 -8.08 -6.02 19.15
N ILE A 165 -7.47 -7.20 19.16
CA ILE A 165 -6.02 -7.35 19.26
C ILE A 165 -5.41 -7.33 17.86
N ILE A 166 -4.41 -6.46 17.68
CA ILE A 166 -3.52 -6.45 16.52
C ILE A 166 -2.20 -7.08 16.97
N LEU A 167 -1.85 -8.21 16.37
CA LEU A 167 -0.61 -8.91 16.69
C LEU A 167 0.54 -8.35 15.83
N ALA A 168 1.61 -7.89 16.45
CA ALA A 168 2.81 -7.42 15.78
C ALA A 168 4.05 -8.20 16.25
N ALA A 169 5.23 -7.59 16.09
CA ALA A 169 6.55 -8.10 16.48
C ALA A 169 7.02 -9.37 15.75
N GLY A 170 8.07 -9.23 14.94
CA GLY A 170 8.76 -10.37 14.34
C GLY A 170 7.92 -11.21 13.36
N LEU A 171 6.75 -10.72 12.92
CA LEU A 171 5.93 -11.42 11.95
C LEU A 171 6.62 -11.43 10.57
N THR A 172 6.63 -12.59 9.94
CA THR A 172 7.18 -12.83 8.61
C THR A 172 6.24 -13.72 7.79
N PRO A 173 6.40 -13.81 6.46
CA PRO A 173 5.62 -14.73 5.64
C PRO A 173 5.75 -16.22 6.04
N GLU A 174 6.81 -16.58 6.76
CA GLU A 174 7.06 -17.94 7.25
C GLU A 174 6.25 -18.26 8.51
N ASN A 175 6.05 -17.29 9.41
CA ASN A 175 5.45 -17.53 10.72
C ASN A 175 4.01 -17.01 10.89
N VAL A 176 3.56 -16.06 10.07
CA VAL A 176 2.29 -15.35 10.28
C VAL A 176 1.07 -16.28 10.26
N ALA A 177 1.09 -17.33 9.44
CA ALA A 177 0.00 -18.31 9.39
C ALA A 177 -0.16 -19.05 10.73
N ARG A 178 0.95 -19.44 11.36
CA ARG A 178 0.95 -20.08 12.69
C ARG A 178 0.51 -19.06 13.76
N ALA A 179 1.01 -17.82 13.67
CA ALA A 179 0.64 -16.74 14.57
C ALA A 179 -0.88 -16.48 14.57
N VAL A 180 -1.49 -16.38 13.38
CA VAL A 180 -2.93 -16.18 13.22
C VAL A 180 -3.73 -17.38 13.70
N ALA A 181 -3.29 -18.61 13.39
CA ALA A 181 -3.98 -19.82 13.84
C ALA A 181 -4.01 -19.94 15.38
N THR A 182 -2.89 -19.58 16.04
CA THR A 182 -2.74 -19.64 17.49
C THR A 182 -3.46 -18.48 18.20
N ALA A 183 -3.15 -17.23 17.83
CA ALA A 183 -3.65 -16.05 18.54
C ALA A 183 -5.08 -15.64 18.12
N ARG A 184 -5.52 -16.04 16.92
CA ARG A 184 -6.79 -15.61 16.28
C ARG A 184 -7.05 -14.09 16.36
N PRO A 185 -6.06 -13.24 16.08
CA PRO A 185 -6.19 -11.81 16.34
C PRO A 185 -7.19 -11.13 15.39
N TYR A 186 -7.65 -9.95 15.79
CA TYR A 186 -8.44 -9.07 14.90
C TYR A 186 -7.64 -8.68 13.66
N GLY A 187 -6.35 -8.33 13.85
CA GLY A 187 -5.44 -8.02 12.77
C GLY A 187 -4.00 -8.42 13.06
N VAL A 188 -3.16 -8.36 12.05
CA VAL A 188 -1.70 -8.44 12.16
C VAL A 188 -1.06 -7.16 11.65
N ASP A 189 0.06 -6.78 12.24
CA ASP A 189 0.87 -5.64 11.84
C ASP A 189 2.30 -6.10 11.54
N VAL A 190 2.82 -5.72 10.39
CA VAL A 190 4.19 -6.07 9.97
C VAL A 190 4.94 -4.85 9.43
N VAL A 191 6.23 -4.80 9.76
CA VAL A 191 7.20 -3.79 9.27
C VAL A 191 8.37 -4.54 8.65
N SER A 192 9.45 -4.77 9.42
CA SER A 192 10.72 -5.30 8.92
C SER A 192 10.66 -6.70 8.33
N GLY A 193 9.66 -7.51 8.70
CA GLY A 193 9.50 -8.86 8.16
C GLY A 193 9.17 -8.93 6.67
N VAL A 194 8.78 -7.79 6.07
CA VAL A 194 8.49 -7.68 4.62
C VAL A 194 9.40 -6.66 3.92
N GLU A 195 10.42 -6.15 4.60
CA GLU A 195 11.36 -5.17 4.04
C GLU A 195 12.57 -5.85 3.37
N ALA A 196 13.12 -5.19 2.35
CA ALA A 196 14.47 -5.47 1.84
C ALA A 196 15.52 -4.65 2.60
N GLU A 197 15.18 -3.38 2.87
CA GLU A 197 15.93 -2.45 3.70
C GLU A 197 14.93 -1.56 4.47
N PRO A 198 15.31 -0.92 5.59
CA PRO A 198 14.39 -0.10 6.37
C PRO A 198 13.63 0.93 5.52
N GLY A 199 12.31 0.85 5.51
CA GLY A 199 11.43 1.73 4.75
C GLY A 199 11.24 1.36 3.28
N ARG A 200 11.78 0.24 2.80
CA ARG A 200 11.59 -0.30 1.45
C ARG A 200 11.11 -1.75 1.49
N MET A 201 9.97 -2.00 0.86
CA MET A 201 9.45 -3.37 0.77
C MET A 201 10.33 -4.25 -0.09
N ARG A 202 10.36 -5.54 0.27
CA ARG A 202 11.00 -6.56 -0.57
C ARG A 202 10.16 -6.74 -1.81
N LEU A 203 10.74 -6.41 -2.96
CA LEU A 203 10.19 -6.70 -4.28
C LEU A 203 10.36 -8.19 -4.62
N PRO A 204 9.56 -8.74 -5.55
CA PRO A 204 9.76 -10.10 -6.00
C PRO A 204 11.13 -10.23 -6.66
N ASP A 205 11.73 -11.42 -6.55
CA ASP A 205 12.99 -11.74 -7.19
C ASP A 205 12.87 -11.73 -8.73
N ALA A 206 13.99 -11.96 -9.43
CA ALA A 206 14.00 -12.00 -10.89
C ALA A 206 13.10 -13.09 -11.50
N ARG A 207 12.66 -14.08 -10.70
CA ARG A 207 11.72 -15.13 -11.10
C ARG A 207 10.26 -14.78 -10.74
N GLY A 208 10.01 -13.61 -10.17
CA GLY A 208 8.70 -13.15 -9.74
C GLY A 208 8.25 -13.67 -8.37
N HIS A 209 9.17 -14.19 -7.55
CA HIS A 209 8.84 -14.78 -6.25
C HIS A 209 9.14 -13.84 -5.07
N PHE A 210 8.25 -13.83 -4.08
CA PHE A 210 8.51 -13.39 -2.72
C PHE A 210 8.88 -14.60 -1.86
N GLY A 211 10.14 -15.05 -1.95
CA GLY A 211 10.58 -16.27 -1.27
C GLY A 211 9.86 -17.50 -1.84
N ARG A 212 9.05 -18.18 -1.02
CA ARG A 212 8.25 -19.35 -1.48
C ARG A 212 6.93 -18.99 -2.18
N PHE A 213 6.57 -17.70 -2.20
CA PHE A 213 5.28 -17.23 -2.71
C PHE A 213 5.45 -16.50 -4.05
N GLY A 214 4.43 -16.47 -4.89
CA GLY A 214 4.51 -15.84 -6.22
C GLY A 214 5.19 -16.73 -7.26
N GLY A 215 5.62 -16.13 -8.37
CA GLY A 215 6.21 -16.81 -9.52
C GLY A 215 5.53 -16.49 -10.84
N ARG A 216 6.22 -16.78 -11.94
CA ARG A 216 5.70 -16.67 -13.31
C ARG A 216 5.09 -18.01 -13.74
N PHE A 217 3.78 -18.15 -13.58
CA PHE A 217 3.04 -19.35 -13.96
C PHE A 217 2.33 -19.15 -15.30
N VAL A 218 3.04 -19.46 -16.38
CA VAL A 218 2.49 -19.43 -17.75
C VAL A 218 2.90 -20.72 -18.46
N PRO A 219 2.17 -21.16 -19.49
CA PRO A 219 2.59 -22.27 -20.33
C PRO A 219 4.02 -22.08 -20.84
N GLU A 220 4.84 -23.13 -20.80
CA GLU A 220 6.25 -23.11 -21.22
C GLU A 220 6.43 -22.53 -22.63
N THR A 221 5.49 -22.82 -23.52
CA THR A 221 5.45 -22.30 -24.91
C THR A 221 5.37 -20.78 -24.99
N LEU A 222 4.91 -20.09 -23.94
CA LEU A 222 4.82 -18.63 -23.87
C LEU A 222 6.04 -17.97 -23.19
N MET A 223 6.90 -18.74 -22.54
CA MET A 223 8.04 -18.18 -21.79
C MET A 223 9.01 -17.42 -22.70
N ALA A 224 9.42 -18.01 -23.83
CA ALA A 224 10.33 -17.35 -24.76
C ALA A 224 9.78 -16.03 -25.34
N PRO A 225 8.53 -15.97 -25.86
CA PRO A 225 7.91 -14.70 -26.27
C PRO A 225 7.81 -13.65 -25.16
N LEU A 226 7.51 -14.05 -23.92
CA LEU A 226 7.40 -13.13 -22.79
C LEU A 226 8.75 -12.55 -22.38
N ILE A 227 9.82 -13.36 -22.39
CA ILE A 227 11.19 -12.89 -22.14
C ILE A 227 11.64 -11.93 -23.25
N GLU A 228 11.32 -12.23 -24.52
CA GLU A 228 11.58 -11.34 -25.65
C GLU A 228 10.87 -9.98 -25.46
N LEU A 229 9.59 -10.01 -25.10
CA LEU A 229 8.77 -8.84 -24.84
C LEU A 229 9.32 -7.99 -23.68
N GLU A 230 9.65 -8.61 -22.56
CA GLU A 230 10.20 -7.94 -21.38
C GLU A 230 11.51 -7.22 -21.72
N LYS A 231 12.43 -7.90 -22.42
CA LYS A 231 13.69 -7.30 -22.86
C LYS A 231 13.46 -6.11 -23.79
N ALA A 232 12.55 -6.25 -24.77
CA ALA A 232 12.23 -5.19 -25.71
C ALA A 232 11.60 -3.98 -25.01
N TYR A 233 10.67 -4.22 -24.09
CA TYR A 233 10.01 -3.18 -23.31
C TYR A 233 11.01 -2.41 -22.43
N LEU A 234 11.86 -3.12 -21.67
CA LEU A 234 12.83 -2.49 -20.79
C LEU A 234 13.84 -1.63 -21.57
N ALA A 235 14.25 -2.08 -22.76
CA ALA A 235 15.10 -1.30 -23.65
C ALA A 235 14.36 -0.06 -24.21
N ALA A 236 13.14 -0.24 -24.72
CA ALA A 236 12.32 0.85 -25.27
C ALA A 236 11.97 1.93 -24.23
N ARG A 237 11.75 1.53 -22.96
CA ARG A 237 11.48 2.44 -21.86
C ARG A 237 12.62 3.43 -21.60
N ARG A 238 13.87 3.02 -21.85
CA ARG A 238 15.08 3.84 -21.66
C ARG A 238 15.55 4.55 -22.93
N ASP A 239 15.04 4.15 -24.09
CA ASP A 239 15.41 4.70 -25.39
C ASP A 239 14.71 6.04 -25.63
N ARG A 240 15.49 7.13 -25.67
CA ARG A 240 14.98 8.49 -25.90
C ARG A 240 14.29 8.64 -27.25
N THR A 241 14.74 7.93 -28.29
CA THR A 241 14.13 7.97 -29.63
C THR A 241 12.75 7.30 -29.60
N PHE A 242 12.62 6.19 -28.88
CA PHE A 242 11.33 5.54 -28.66
C PHE A 242 10.37 6.47 -27.89
N GLN A 243 10.85 7.07 -26.80
CA GLN A 243 10.04 7.99 -25.99
C GLN A 243 9.59 9.22 -26.80
N ALA A 244 10.49 9.79 -27.61
CA ALA A 244 10.16 10.91 -28.48
C ALA A 244 9.11 10.53 -29.53
N ARG A 245 9.26 9.36 -30.17
CA ARG A 245 8.28 8.88 -31.15
C ARG A 245 6.92 8.60 -30.50
N PHE A 246 6.90 7.99 -29.31
CA PHE A 246 5.67 7.74 -28.58
C PHE A 246 4.99 9.04 -28.16
N ALA A 247 5.74 10.03 -27.67
CA ALA A 247 5.22 11.35 -27.33
C ALA A 247 4.60 12.07 -28.55
N LEU A 248 5.25 12.00 -29.72
CA LEU A 248 4.71 12.53 -30.97
C LEU A 248 3.41 11.83 -31.38
N LEU A 249 3.33 10.49 -31.29
CA LEU A 249 2.08 9.76 -31.55
C LEU A 249 0.97 10.19 -30.59
N LEU A 250 1.28 10.37 -29.31
CA LEU A 250 0.29 10.86 -28.34
C LEU A 250 -0.16 12.28 -28.67
N ALA A 251 0.75 13.17 -29.05
CA ALA A 251 0.44 14.55 -29.36
C ALA A 251 -0.34 14.70 -30.67
N ASP A 252 0.24 14.23 -31.78
CA ASP A 252 -0.21 14.52 -33.13
C ASP A 252 -1.33 13.57 -33.57
N TYR A 253 -1.29 12.31 -33.15
CA TYR A 253 -2.29 11.31 -33.54
C TYR A 253 -3.43 11.24 -32.51
N ALA A 254 -3.11 10.97 -31.24
CA ALA A 254 -4.15 10.84 -30.20
C ALA A 254 -4.74 12.19 -29.72
N GLY A 255 -4.06 13.31 -29.97
CA GLY A 255 -4.52 14.65 -29.56
C GLY A 255 -4.26 14.97 -28.09
N ARG A 256 -3.15 14.48 -27.51
CA ARG A 256 -2.77 14.74 -26.11
C ARG A 256 -1.91 16.02 -25.98
N PRO A 257 -2.06 16.79 -24.90
CA PRO A 257 -3.09 16.68 -23.88
C PRO A 257 -4.46 17.17 -24.40
N THR A 258 -5.54 16.54 -23.94
CA THR A 258 -6.89 17.02 -24.25
C THR A 258 -7.22 18.31 -23.48
N PRO A 259 -8.04 19.22 -24.04
CA PRO A 259 -8.37 20.48 -23.36
C PRO A 259 -9.23 20.27 -22.10
N LEU A 260 -9.15 21.22 -21.18
CA LEU A 260 -10.11 21.37 -20.09
C LEU A 260 -11.23 22.32 -20.54
N TYR A 261 -12.47 21.87 -20.40
CA TYR A 261 -13.65 22.65 -20.72
C TYR A 261 -14.36 23.11 -19.45
N PHE A 262 -14.52 24.42 -19.28
CA PHE A 262 -15.24 24.97 -18.13
C PHE A 262 -16.75 24.80 -18.32
N ALA A 263 -17.38 23.98 -17.46
CA ALA A 263 -18.81 23.71 -17.53
C ALA A 263 -19.57 24.77 -16.73
N ALA A 264 -19.76 25.96 -17.31
CA ALA A 264 -20.34 27.13 -16.63
C ALA A 264 -21.72 26.86 -16.02
N ARG A 265 -22.65 26.30 -16.80
CA ARG A 265 -24.02 25.99 -16.33
C ARG A 265 -24.06 24.95 -15.21
N LEU A 266 -23.19 23.94 -15.28
CA LEU A 266 -23.10 22.91 -14.25
C LEU A 266 -22.47 23.46 -12.97
N THR A 267 -21.46 24.33 -13.11
CA THR A 267 -20.85 25.07 -12.00
C THR A 267 -21.90 25.92 -11.27
N GLU A 268 -22.71 26.68 -12.02
CA GLU A 268 -23.80 27.49 -11.47
C GLU A 268 -24.83 26.63 -10.73
N HIS A 269 -25.28 25.54 -11.35
CA HIS A 269 -26.23 24.61 -10.75
C HIS A 269 -25.74 24.02 -9.42
N CYS A 270 -24.46 23.68 -9.31
CA CYS A 270 -23.89 23.12 -8.09
C CYS A 270 -23.62 24.16 -6.97
N GLY A 271 -23.62 25.46 -7.28
CA GLY A 271 -23.58 26.55 -6.29
C GLY A 271 -22.32 26.64 -5.41
N GLY A 272 -21.25 25.91 -5.75
CA GLY A 272 -20.04 25.83 -4.93
C GLY A 272 -18.77 25.77 -5.78
N ALA A 273 -18.28 24.57 -6.04
CA ALA A 273 -17.01 24.36 -6.74
C ALA A 273 -17.07 24.74 -8.24
N ARG A 274 -15.95 25.20 -8.80
CA ARG A 274 -15.78 25.35 -10.27
C ARG A 274 -15.65 23.99 -10.93
N ILE A 275 -16.54 23.67 -11.86
CA ILE A 275 -16.56 22.38 -12.54
C ILE A 275 -15.89 22.47 -13.90
N TRP A 276 -14.86 21.65 -14.09
CA TRP A 276 -14.10 21.51 -15.32
C TRP A 276 -14.20 20.07 -15.83
N LEU A 277 -14.44 19.92 -17.13
CA LEU A 277 -14.48 18.63 -17.80
C LEU A 277 -13.16 18.42 -18.56
N LYS A 278 -12.48 17.31 -18.29
CA LYS A 278 -11.38 16.86 -19.13
C LYS A 278 -11.95 16.24 -20.39
N ARG A 279 -11.65 16.81 -21.55
CA ARG A 279 -12.23 16.41 -22.84
C ARG A 279 -11.60 15.13 -23.42
N GLU A 280 -11.57 14.06 -22.63
CA GLU A 280 -11.11 12.74 -23.06
C GLU A 280 -11.99 12.14 -24.17
N ASP A 281 -13.21 12.66 -24.34
CA ASP A 281 -14.12 12.34 -25.45
C ASP A 281 -13.56 12.73 -26.83
N LEU A 282 -12.60 13.66 -26.89
CA LEU A 282 -11.95 14.06 -28.15
C LEU A 282 -10.89 13.07 -28.64
N CYS A 283 -10.44 12.14 -27.78
CA CYS A 283 -9.52 11.09 -28.21
C CYS A 283 -10.29 10.02 -28.99
N HIS A 284 -10.05 9.95 -30.30
CA HIS A 284 -10.64 8.95 -31.18
C HIS A 284 -10.37 7.52 -30.66
N THR A 285 -11.32 6.61 -30.86
CA THR A 285 -11.30 5.22 -30.33
C THR A 285 -11.24 5.08 -28.80
N GLY A 286 -11.35 6.19 -28.07
CA GLY A 286 -11.45 6.24 -26.61
C GLY A 286 -10.10 6.48 -25.93
N ALA A 287 -10.03 7.52 -25.09
CA ALA A 287 -8.80 8.02 -24.48
C ALA A 287 -7.88 6.97 -23.85
N HIS A 288 -8.36 6.19 -22.88
CA HIS A 288 -7.50 5.21 -22.19
C HIS A 288 -7.07 4.06 -23.13
N LYS A 289 -7.81 3.81 -24.21
CA LYS A 289 -7.53 2.73 -25.16
C LYS A 289 -6.45 3.18 -26.14
N ILE A 290 -6.68 4.30 -26.85
CA ILE A 290 -5.73 4.79 -27.86
C ILE A 290 -4.36 5.12 -27.24
N ASN A 291 -4.35 5.73 -26.05
CA ASN A 291 -3.11 6.04 -25.33
C ASN A 291 -2.29 4.79 -25.01
N ASN A 292 -2.96 3.68 -24.69
CA ASN A 292 -2.32 2.42 -24.35
C ASN A 292 -1.82 1.67 -25.60
N VAL A 293 -2.69 1.50 -26.59
CA VAL A 293 -2.38 0.69 -27.79
C VAL A 293 -1.34 1.34 -28.69
N LEU A 294 -1.19 2.67 -28.72
CA LEU A 294 -0.12 3.32 -29.48
C LEU A 294 1.28 2.90 -28.98
N GLY A 295 1.45 2.80 -27.66
CA GLY A 295 2.71 2.34 -27.07
C GLY A 295 2.96 0.85 -27.36
N GLN A 296 1.91 0.03 -27.26
CA GLN A 296 1.97 -1.40 -27.56
C GLN A 296 2.29 -1.68 -29.03
N ALA A 297 1.60 -1.00 -29.96
CA ALA A 297 1.81 -1.14 -31.40
C ALA A 297 3.20 -0.65 -31.81
N LEU A 298 3.67 0.47 -31.24
CA LEU A 298 5.03 0.96 -31.49
C LEU A 298 6.10 -0.04 -30.99
N LEU A 299 5.86 -0.67 -29.84
CA LEU A 299 6.73 -1.73 -29.33
C LEU A 299 6.69 -2.98 -30.23
N ALA A 300 5.52 -3.41 -30.68
CA ALA A 300 5.35 -4.53 -31.60
C ALA A 300 6.08 -4.29 -32.93
N ALA A 301 5.96 -3.09 -33.50
CA ALA A 301 6.68 -2.68 -34.70
C ALA A 301 8.20 -2.74 -34.50
N ARG A 302 8.71 -2.25 -33.35
CA ARG A 302 10.14 -2.35 -32.99
C ARG A 302 10.61 -3.80 -32.87
N MET A 303 9.75 -4.68 -32.33
CA MET A 303 9.98 -6.11 -32.24
C MET A 303 9.76 -6.85 -33.57
N LYS A 304 9.47 -6.13 -34.67
CA LYS A 304 9.17 -6.68 -36.00
C LYS A 304 8.03 -7.70 -35.99
N LYS A 305 7.04 -7.50 -35.12
CA LYS A 305 5.82 -8.31 -35.09
C LYS A 305 4.80 -7.68 -36.03
N HIS A 306 4.38 -8.43 -37.05
CA HIS A 306 3.46 -7.97 -38.09
C HIS A 306 1.99 -8.36 -37.83
N ARG A 307 1.73 -9.10 -36.75
CA ARG A 307 0.39 -9.55 -36.38
C ARG A 307 0.15 -9.17 -34.93
N VAL A 308 -0.91 -8.39 -34.70
CA VAL A 308 -1.37 -8.00 -33.37
C VAL A 308 -2.75 -8.60 -33.17
N ILE A 309 -2.97 -9.21 -32.02
CA ILE A 309 -4.26 -9.77 -31.63
C ILE A 309 -4.71 -9.00 -30.40
N ALA A 310 -5.92 -8.45 -30.46
CA ALA A 310 -6.55 -7.78 -29.33
C ALA A 310 -7.65 -8.68 -28.77
N GLU A 311 -7.53 -9.05 -27.51
CA GLU A 311 -8.69 -9.54 -26.76
C GLU A 311 -9.54 -8.33 -26.35
N THR A 312 -10.83 -8.37 -26.61
CA THR A 312 -11.71 -7.26 -26.26
C THR A 312 -13.12 -7.75 -25.93
N GLY A 313 -13.67 -7.30 -24.81
CA GLY A 313 -15.07 -7.55 -24.47
C GLY A 313 -16.02 -6.67 -25.28
N ALA A 314 -15.98 -5.35 -25.04
CA ALA A 314 -16.89 -4.37 -25.67
C ALA A 314 -16.45 -3.87 -27.07
N GLY A 315 -15.43 -4.48 -27.69
CA GLY A 315 -14.96 -4.17 -29.05
C GLY A 315 -14.09 -2.92 -29.20
N GLN A 316 -14.28 -1.87 -28.39
CA GLN A 316 -13.56 -0.60 -28.53
C GLN A 316 -12.03 -0.73 -28.42
N HIS A 317 -11.52 -1.67 -27.61
CA HIS A 317 -10.07 -1.88 -27.52
C HIS A 317 -9.53 -2.47 -28.82
N GLY A 318 -10.25 -3.42 -29.42
CA GLY A 318 -9.92 -3.95 -30.73
C GLY A 318 -9.91 -2.88 -31.83
N VAL A 319 -10.86 -1.94 -31.82
CA VAL A 319 -10.87 -0.80 -32.76
C VAL A 319 -9.63 0.07 -32.58
N ALA A 320 -9.28 0.41 -31.34
CA ALA A 320 -8.07 1.18 -31.05
C ALA A 320 -6.81 0.44 -31.49
N THR A 321 -6.70 -0.86 -31.21
CA THR A 321 -5.57 -1.70 -31.65
C THR A 321 -5.46 -1.76 -33.16
N ALA A 322 -6.56 -1.97 -33.88
CA ALA A 322 -6.57 -2.00 -35.34
C ALA A 322 -6.15 -0.64 -35.92
N THR A 323 -6.62 0.46 -35.32
CA THR A 323 -6.25 1.83 -35.70
C THR A 323 -4.75 2.07 -35.54
N ALA A 324 -4.17 1.70 -34.39
CA ALA A 324 -2.73 1.85 -34.15
C ALA A 324 -1.89 0.92 -35.04
N ALA A 325 -2.36 -0.30 -35.33
CA ALA A 325 -1.68 -1.24 -36.22
C ALA A 325 -1.76 -0.82 -37.70
N ALA A 326 -2.79 -0.09 -38.12
CA ALA A 326 -2.86 0.47 -39.47
C ALA A 326 -1.94 1.69 -39.64
N LEU A 327 -1.64 2.40 -38.55
CA LEU A 327 -0.78 3.58 -38.56
C LEU A 327 0.72 3.25 -38.60
N LEU A 328 1.15 2.13 -37.99
CA LEU A 328 2.55 1.80 -37.67
C LEU A 328 3.03 0.55 -38.40
#